data_AF-A0A2E3K9A1-F1
#
_entry.id   AF-A0A2E3K9A1-F1
#
_cell.length_a   1.000
_cell.length_b   1.000
_cell.length_c   1.000
_cell.angle_alpha   90.00
_cell.angle_beta   90.00
_cell.angle_gamma   90.00
#
_symmetry.space_group_name_H-M   'P 1'
#
loop_
_entity.id
_entity.type
_entity.pdbx_description
1 polymer ?
#
loop_
_entity_poly.entity_id
_entity_poly.type
_entity_poly.pdbx_seq_one_letter_code
_entity_poly.pdbx_strand_id
1 'polypeptide(L)'
;MSGNASSSYRAAYDAENMKASTIHSRAHELLKHGKIRVRLRQLQDETRRNNQITVDEIARGLRRAISGAEKSGQWSAAVSASVALAKLGGLMSEKRSMEISHSEHLAALKSLSKL
;
A
#
# COMPACT_ATOMS: atom_id res chain seq x y z
N MET A 1 -15.00 0.73 -4.56
CA MET A 1 -15.78 -0.46 -4.17
C MET A 1 -15.68 -0.61 -2.65
N SER A 2 -16.81 -0.59 -1.94
CA SER A 2 -16.83 -0.69 -0.47
C SER A 2 -16.24 -2.04 -0.03
N GLY A 3 -15.12 -2.01 0.71
CA GLY A 3 -14.45 -3.19 1.26
C GLY A 3 -15.18 -3.86 2.44
N ASN A 4 -16.46 -3.56 2.64
CA ASN A 4 -17.25 -4.09 3.74
C ASN A 4 -18.06 -5.31 3.29
N ALA A 5 -17.73 -6.48 3.84
CA ALA A 5 -18.39 -7.75 3.54
C ALA A 5 -19.92 -7.72 3.69
N SER A 6 -20.43 -6.95 4.66
CA SER A 6 -21.86 -6.83 4.91
C SER A 6 -22.56 -5.93 3.89
N SER A 7 -21.84 -4.96 3.31
CA SER A 7 -22.35 -4.18 2.19
C SER A 7 -22.45 -5.03 0.92
N SER A 8 -21.46 -5.90 0.67
CA SER A 8 -21.49 -6.84 -0.45
C SER A 8 -22.61 -7.88 -0.28
N TYR A 9 -22.86 -8.35 0.95
CA TYR A 9 -23.96 -9.25 1.23
C TYR A 9 -25.34 -8.63 0.92
N ARG A 10 -25.59 -7.39 1.35
CA ARG A 10 -26.84 -6.66 1.05
C ARG A 10 -27.04 -6.39 -0.44
N ALA A 11 -25.96 -6.22 -1.19
CA ALA A 11 -26.04 -5.99 -2.62
C ALA A 11 -26.33 -7.28 -3.41
N ALA A 12 -25.92 -8.45 -2.89
CA ALA A 12 -26.04 -9.73 -3.57
C ALA A 12 -27.32 -10.51 -3.19
N TYR A 13 -27.90 -10.23 -2.02
CA TYR A 13 -29.06 -10.93 -1.48
C TYR A 13 -30.13 -9.94 -1.05
N ASP A 14 -31.39 -10.33 -1.19
CA ASP A 14 -32.52 -9.59 -0.60
C ASP A 14 -32.42 -9.64 0.93
N ALA A 15 -31.90 -8.55 1.50
CA ALA A 15 -31.61 -8.40 2.92
C ALA A 15 -32.43 -7.27 3.56
N GLU A 16 -33.46 -6.74 2.88
CA GLU A 16 -34.25 -5.59 3.34
C GLU A 16 -34.94 -5.86 4.69
N ASN A 17 -35.39 -7.10 4.90
CA ASN A 17 -36.06 -7.54 6.13
C ASN A 17 -35.12 -8.22 7.14
N MET A 18 -33.80 -8.24 6.88
CA MET A 18 -32.83 -8.91 7.76
C MET A 18 -32.24 -7.94 8.79
N LYS A 19 -32.10 -8.39 10.04
CA LYS A 19 -31.38 -7.64 11.07
C LYS A 19 -29.89 -7.50 10.70
N ALA A 20 -29.30 -6.35 11.02
CA ALA A 20 -27.89 -6.06 10.73
C ALA A 20 -26.93 -7.13 11.30
N SER A 21 -27.18 -7.61 12.52
CA SER A 21 -26.37 -8.68 13.13
C SER A 21 -26.41 -9.98 12.34
N THR A 22 -27.56 -10.34 11.77
CA THR A 22 -27.72 -11.52 10.93
C THR A 22 -26.96 -11.37 9.61
N ILE A 23 -27.03 -10.19 8.99
CA ILE A 23 -26.27 -9.86 7.78
C ILE A 23 -24.76 -9.98 8.03
N HIS A 24 -24.26 -9.45 9.15
CA HIS A 24 -22.85 -9.57 9.53
C HIS A 24 -22.42 -11.03 9.70
N SER A 25 -23.20 -11.84 10.44
CA SER A 25 -22.88 -13.26 10.64
C SER A 25 -22.90 -14.06 9.33
N ARG A 26 -23.89 -13.85 8.47
CA ARG A 26 -24.01 -14.54 7.17
C ARG A 26 -22.92 -14.12 6.19
N ALA A 27 -22.58 -12.84 6.15
CA ALA A 27 -21.45 -12.36 5.35
C ALA A 27 -20.12 -12.99 5.78
N HIS A 28 -19.89 -13.12 7.10
CA HIS A 28 -18.70 -13.77 7.65
C HIS A 28 -18.66 -15.27 7.34
N GLU A 29 -19.79 -15.95 7.44
CA GLU A 29 -19.94 -17.36 7.09
C GLU A 29 -19.59 -17.62 5.62
N LEU A 30 -20.11 -16.80 4.70
CA LEU A 30 -19.81 -16.90 3.27
C LEU A 30 -18.33 -16.66 2.96
N LEU A 31 -17.68 -15.70 3.63
CA LEU A 31 -16.24 -15.48 3.46
C LEU A 31 -15.38 -16.66 3.95
N LYS A 32 -15.86 -17.43 4.92
CA LYS A 32 -15.19 -18.64 5.41
C LYS A 32 -15.39 -19.84 4.50
N HIS A 33 -16.39 -19.82 3.63
CA HIS A 33 -16.67 -20.90 2.71
C HIS A 33 -15.49 -21.12 1.75
N GLY A 34 -14.95 -22.34 1.71
CA GLY A 34 -13.69 -22.64 1.04
C GLY A 34 -13.65 -22.22 -0.43
N LYS A 35 -14.73 -22.48 -1.18
CA LYS A 35 -14.83 -22.12 -2.61
C LYS A 35 -14.79 -20.59 -2.83
N ILE A 36 -15.52 -19.84 -1.99
CA ILE A 36 -15.59 -18.38 -2.08
C ILE A 36 -14.24 -17.77 -1.74
N ARG A 37 -13.60 -18.27 -0.68
CA ARG A 37 -12.27 -17.81 -0.27
C ARG A 37 -11.20 -18.03 -1.35
N VAL A 38 -11.21 -19.19 -2.01
CA VAL A 38 -10.29 -19.47 -3.12
C VAL A 38 -10.55 -18.52 -4.29
N ARG A 39 -11.81 -18.32 -4.70
CA ARG A 39 -12.14 -17.41 -5.80
C ARG A 39 -11.79 -15.96 -5.48
N LEU A 40 -12.05 -15.52 -4.26
CA LEU A 40 -11.70 -14.17 -3.79
C LEU A 40 -10.18 -13.96 -3.85
N ARG A 41 -9.40 -14.94 -3.42
CA ARG A 41 -7.93 -14.88 -3.52
C ARG A 41 -7.46 -14.78 -4.96
N GLN A 42 -8.01 -15.58 -5.87
CA GLN A 42 -7.68 -15.50 -7.29
C GLN A 42 -7.95 -14.11 -7.87
N LEU A 43 -9.12 -13.54 -7.60
CA LEU A 43 -9.47 -12.18 -8.07
C LEU A 43 -8.55 -11.11 -7.46
N GLN A 44 -8.20 -11.25 -6.17
CA GLN A 44 -7.25 -10.36 -5.51
C GLN A 44 -5.85 -10.49 -6.11
N ASP A 45 -5.42 -11.70 -6.46
CA ASP A 45 -4.13 -11.95 -7.07
C ASP A 45 -4.09 -11.46 -8.52
N GLU A 46 -5.16 -11.65 -9.31
CA GLU A 46 -5.34 -11.07 -10.64
C GLU A 46 -5.30 -9.53 -10.59
N THR A 47 -6.08 -8.92 -9.68
CA THR A 47 -6.07 -7.47 -9.48
C THR A 47 -4.69 -6.99 -9.02
N ARG A 48 -4.04 -7.74 -8.12
CA ARG A 48 -2.68 -7.42 -7.66
C ARG A 48 -1.68 -7.50 -8.80
N ARG A 49 -1.77 -8.50 -9.69
CA ARG A 49 -0.93 -8.66 -10.87
C ARG A 49 -1.15 -7.53 -11.88
N ASN A 50 -2.40 -7.19 -12.16
CA ASN A 50 -2.75 -6.12 -13.10
C ASN A 50 -2.33 -4.74 -12.57
N ASN A 51 -2.43 -4.54 -11.26
CA ASN A 51 -2.00 -3.33 -10.58
C ASN A 51 -0.58 -3.46 -10.02
N GLN A 52 0.19 -4.47 -10.45
CA GLN A 52 1.53 -4.68 -9.96
C GLN A 52 2.43 -3.64 -10.63
N ILE A 53 2.64 -2.52 -9.94
CA ILE A 53 3.61 -1.54 -10.38
C ILE A 53 5.00 -2.17 -10.18
N THR A 54 5.66 -2.49 -11.28
CA THR A 54 7.02 -3.04 -11.25
C THR A 54 8.05 -1.92 -11.26
N VAL A 55 9.23 -2.17 -10.68
CA VAL A 55 10.36 -1.22 -10.73
C VAL A 55 10.71 -0.87 -12.18
N ASP A 56 10.64 -1.84 -13.08
CA ASP A 56 10.88 -1.70 -14.50
C ASP A 56 9.82 -0.83 -15.20
N GLU A 57 8.55 -0.95 -14.82
CA GLU A 57 7.49 -0.06 -15.31
C GLU A 57 7.70 1.39 -14.85
N ILE A 58 8.03 1.60 -13.58
CA ILE A 58 8.35 2.94 -13.06
C ILE A 58 9.57 3.50 -13.80
N ALA A 59 10.62 2.70 -13.97
CA ALA A 59 11.83 3.12 -14.67
C ALA A 59 11.54 3.54 -16.13
N ARG A 60 10.70 2.77 -16.85
CA ARG A 60 10.22 3.17 -18.18
C ARG A 60 9.41 4.46 -18.14
N GLY A 61 8.51 4.61 -17.18
CA GLY A 61 7.72 5.82 -16.98
C GLY A 61 8.58 7.05 -16.79
N LEU A 62 9.57 6.98 -15.90
CA LEU A 62 10.53 8.05 -15.64
C LEU A 62 11.36 8.40 -16.88
N ARG A 63 11.84 7.40 -17.64
CA ARG A 63 12.55 7.65 -18.92
C ARG A 63 11.68 8.36 -19.95
N ARG A 64 10.40 8.00 -20.06
CA ARG A 64 9.45 8.71 -20.94
C ARG A 64 9.21 10.15 -20.46
N ALA A 65 9.09 10.36 -19.15
CA ALA A 65 8.93 11.69 -18.57
C ALA A 65 10.14 12.59 -18.85
N ILE A 66 11.36 12.05 -18.77
CA ILE A 66 12.59 12.75 -19.17
C ILE A 66 12.50 13.17 -20.63
N SER A 67 12.28 12.23 -21.56
CA SER A 67 12.20 12.54 -22.99
C SER A 67 11.08 13.53 -23.33
N GLY A 68 9.94 13.46 -22.64
CA GLY A 68 8.84 14.42 -22.80
C GLY A 68 9.23 15.82 -22.31
N ALA A 69 9.84 15.91 -21.12
CA ALA A 69 10.29 17.16 -20.53
C ALA A 69 11.38 17.84 -21.38
N GLU A 70 12.31 17.08 -21.94
CA GLU A 70 13.34 17.59 -22.86
C GLU A 70 12.72 18.19 -24.13
N LYS A 71 11.75 17.48 -24.73
CA LYS A 71 11.02 17.98 -25.92
C LYS A 71 10.22 19.25 -25.64
N SER A 72 9.70 19.39 -24.42
CA SER A 72 8.98 20.59 -23.97
C SER A 72 9.90 21.71 -23.45
N GLY A 73 11.22 21.52 -23.47
CA GLY A 73 12.20 22.49 -22.95
C GLY A 73 12.18 22.64 -21.42
N GLN A 74 11.51 21.74 -20.70
CA GLN A 74 11.39 21.75 -19.24
C GLN A 74 12.52 20.95 -18.59
N TRP A 75 13.74 21.47 -18.67
CA TRP A 75 14.94 20.78 -18.18
C TRP A 75 14.92 20.50 -16.67
N SER A 76 14.30 21.37 -15.86
CA SER A 76 14.17 21.15 -14.42
C SER A 76 13.35 19.90 -14.08
N ALA A 77 12.29 19.63 -14.84
CA ALA A 77 11.47 18.42 -14.71
C ALA A 77 12.25 17.17 -15.17
N ALA A 78 13.02 17.27 -16.26
CA ALA A 78 13.88 16.18 -16.75
C ALA A 78 14.96 15.79 -15.73
N VAL A 79 15.62 16.77 -15.12
CA VAL A 79 16.61 16.54 -14.04
C VAL A 79 15.94 15.88 -12.83
N SER A 80 14.78 16.37 -12.42
CA SER A 80 14.05 15.81 -11.28
C SER A 80 13.65 14.34 -11.50
N ALA A 81 13.16 14.02 -12.70
CA ALA A 81 12.86 12.64 -13.09
C ALA A 81 14.12 11.76 -13.18
N SER A 82 15.25 12.32 -13.61
CA SER A 82 16.55 11.63 -13.64
C SER A 82 17.07 11.30 -12.24
N VAL A 83 16.92 12.23 -11.30
CA VAL A 83 17.23 11.99 -9.87
C VAL A 83 16.31 10.92 -9.29
N ALA A 84 15.01 10.96 -9.61
CA ALA A 84 14.08 9.91 -9.18
C ALA A 84 14.46 8.53 -9.72
N LEU A 85 14.94 8.46 -10.98
CA LEU A 85 15.43 7.23 -11.58
C LEU A 85 16.72 6.73 -10.90
N ALA A 86 17.65 7.63 -10.56
CA ALA A 86 18.87 7.30 -9.83
C ALA A 86 18.57 6.80 -8.40
N LYS A 87 17.59 7.41 -7.70
CA LYS A 87 17.09 6.95 -6.40
C LYS A 87 16.44 5.56 -6.53
N LEU A 88 15.61 5.34 -7.55
CA LEU A 88 14.98 4.04 -7.81
C LEU A 88 16.03 2.93 -8.06
N GLY A 89 17.11 3.25 -8.77
CA GLY A 89 18.22 2.34 -9.02
C GLY A 89 19.21 2.16 -7.87
N GLY A 90 19.00 2.82 -6.72
CA GLY A 90 19.90 2.76 -5.56
C GLY A 90 21.24 3.48 -5.75
N LEU A 91 21.40 4.26 -6.83
CA LEU A 91 22.62 5.01 -7.13
C LEU A 91 22.71 6.32 -6.34
N MET A 92 21.58 6.81 -5.83
CA MET A 92 21.50 7.95 -4.92
C MET A 92 20.69 7.55 -3.68
N SER A 93 21.32 7.62 -2.51
CA SER A 93 20.66 7.38 -1.22
C SER A 93 20.58 8.68 -0.42
N GLU A 94 19.43 8.92 0.20
CA GLU A 94 19.24 10.04 1.12
C GLU A 94 19.81 9.64 2.49
N LYS A 95 20.78 10.40 2.99
CA LYS A 95 21.32 10.21 4.34
C LYS A 95 20.21 10.46 5.35
N ARG A 96 19.72 9.40 6.01
CA ARG A 96 18.86 9.53 7.19
C ARG A 96 19.73 9.75 8.42
N SER A 97 19.70 10.96 8.98
CA SER A 97 20.16 11.21 10.34
C SER A 97 19.15 10.58 11.30
N MET A 98 19.52 9.49 11.95
CA MET A 98 18.80 9.00 13.12
C MET A 98 19.27 9.81 14.33
N GLU A 99 18.41 10.70 14.83
CA GLU A 99 18.57 11.20 16.19
C GLU A 99 18.14 10.10 17.15
N ILE A 100 19.11 9.40 17.73
CA ILE A 100 18.85 8.48 18.83
C ILE A 100 18.61 9.35 20.06
N SER A 101 17.33 9.49 20.43
CA SER A 101 16.90 10.06 21.71
C SER A 101 17.52 9.26 22.86
N HIS A 102 18.58 9.80 23.47
CA HIS A 102 19.26 9.18 24.62
C HIS A 102 18.53 9.38 25.96
N SER A 103 17.36 10.05 25.96
CA SER A 103 16.67 10.47 27.19
C SER A 103 15.93 9.33 27.90
N GLU A 104 15.41 8.36 27.14
CA GLU A 104 14.62 7.25 27.69
C GLU A 104 15.49 6.24 28.45
N HIS A 105 16.73 6.00 27.96
CA HIS A 105 17.68 5.10 28.62
C HIS A 105 18.19 5.66 29.96
N LEU A 106 18.38 6.98 30.07
CA LEU A 106 18.87 7.61 31.30
C LEU A 106 17.84 7.55 32.43
N ALA A 107 16.56 7.65 32.09
CA ALA A 107 15.45 7.52 33.05
C ALA A 107 15.35 6.10 33.63
N ALA A 108 15.56 5.08 32.80
CA ALA A 108 15.55 3.68 33.21
C ALA A 108 16.74 3.28 34.10
N LEU A 109 17.92 3.85 33.86
CA LEU A 109 19.09 3.62 34.73
C LEU A 109 18.93 4.29 36.10
N LYS A 110 18.32 5.47 36.13
CA LYS A 110 18.12 6.22 37.38
C LYS A 110 17.13 5.52 38.32
N SER A 111 16.13 4.81 37.79
CA SER A 111 15.20 4.02 38.59
C SER A 111 15.83 2.74 39.15
N LEU A 112 16.77 2.12 38.43
CA LEU A 112 17.52 0.95 38.90
C LEU A 112 18.53 1.28 40.02
N SER A 113 19.12 2.48 40.03
CA SER A 113 20.09 2.88 41.08
C SER A 113 19.45 3.27 42.43
N LYS A 114 18.12 3.28 42.53
CA LYS A 114 17.37 3.67 43.73
C LYS A 114 16.82 2.49 44.56
N LEU A 115 17.23 1.26 44.21
CA LEU A 115 17.09 0.06 45.05
C LEU A 115 18.44 -0.23 45.71
#